data_AF-A0A495R815-F1
#
_entry.id   AF-A0A495R815-F1
#
_cell.length_a   1.000
_cell.length_b   1.000
_cell.length_c   1.000
_cell.angle_alpha   90.00
_cell.angle_beta   90.00
_cell.angle_gamma   90.00
#
_symmetry.space_group_name_H-M   'P 1'
#
loop_
_entity.id
_entity.type
_entity.pdbx_description
1 polymer ?
#
loop_
_entity_poly.entity_id
_entity_poly.type
_entity_poly.pdbx_seq_one_letter_code
_entity_poly.pdbx_strand_id
1 'polypeptide(L)'
;MSQRRPVPTYVGPLDPAAVATLAERVGLALVAATLPVAVGTFAGMVLMAGSLPAATDAAAAAMSGLLTTEQGLSWLFYVSTLGTALGCWILGLGLLLDGLDL
;
A
#
# COMPACT_ATOMS: atom_id res chain seq x y z
N MET A 1 3.56 -43.11 20.47
CA MET A 1 2.26 -42.74 19.85
C MET A 1 2.35 -41.28 19.44
N SER A 2 2.45 -40.97 18.15
CA SER A 2 2.52 -39.59 17.64
C SER A 2 1.12 -39.13 17.22
N GLN A 3 0.57 -38.14 17.94
CA GLN A 3 -0.66 -37.49 17.50
C GLN A 3 -0.33 -36.60 16.29
N ARG A 4 -0.85 -36.96 15.10
CA ARG A 4 -0.95 -36.03 13.99
C ARG A 4 -1.92 -34.93 14.39
N ARG A 5 -1.43 -33.70 14.56
CA ARG A 5 -2.30 -32.52 14.67
C ARG A 5 -3.08 -32.38 13.35
N PRO A 6 -4.42 -32.27 13.38
CA PRO A 6 -5.17 -31.94 12.18
C PRO A 6 -4.73 -30.55 11.71
N VAL A 7 -4.26 -30.46 10.48
CA VAL A 7 -4.13 -29.17 9.78
C VAL A 7 -5.56 -28.65 9.63
N PRO A 8 -5.91 -27.47 10.15
CA PRO A 8 -7.21 -26.89 9.90
C PRO A 8 -7.28 -26.54 8.42
N THR A 9 -7.82 -27.44 7.60
CA THR A 9 -8.33 -27.12 6.27
C THR A 9 -9.56 -26.26 6.47
N TYR A 10 -9.35 -24.96 6.63
CA TYR A 10 -10.43 -23.98 6.63
C TYR A 10 -10.97 -23.87 5.19
N VAL A 11 -11.98 -24.68 4.89
CA VAL A 11 -12.78 -24.59 3.65
C VAL A 11 -14.25 -24.50 4.06
N GLY A 12 -14.55 -23.56 4.97
CA GLY A 12 -15.90 -23.08 5.19
C GLY A 12 -16.20 -21.91 4.24
N PRO A 13 -17.48 -21.60 3.94
CA PRO A 13 -17.82 -20.39 3.19
C PRO A 13 -17.19 -19.18 3.87
N LEU A 14 -16.50 -18.36 3.08
CA LEU A 14 -15.84 -17.15 3.55
C LEU A 14 -16.92 -16.20 4.08
N ASP A 15 -16.89 -15.91 5.38
CA ASP A 15 -17.81 -14.96 6.01
C ASP A 15 -17.52 -13.55 5.45
N PRO A 16 -18.46 -12.90 4.75
CA PRO A 16 -18.23 -11.62 4.09
C PRO A 16 -17.79 -10.53 5.10
N ALA A 17 -18.32 -10.53 6.31
CA ALA A 17 -17.93 -9.62 7.38
C ALA A 17 -16.46 -9.82 7.82
N ALA A 18 -15.99 -11.07 7.86
CA ALA A 18 -14.60 -11.38 8.16
C ALA A 18 -13.66 -10.93 7.04
N VAL A 19 -14.10 -11.01 5.78
CA VAL A 19 -13.34 -10.51 4.62
C VAL A 19 -13.28 -8.99 4.61
N ALA A 20 -14.40 -8.30 4.90
CA ALA A 20 -14.45 -6.85 5.01
C ALA A 20 -13.48 -6.35 6.10
N THR A 21 -13.57 -6.92 7.31
CA THR A 21 -12.68 -6.59 8.43
C THR A 21 -11.20 -6.83 8.08
N LEU A 22 -10.91 -7.93 7.38
CA LEU A 22 -9.53 -8.24 6.96
C LEU A 22 -9.04 -7.23 5.92
N ALA A 23 -9.85 -6.91 4.92
CA ALA A 23 -9.52 -5.94 3.88
C ALA A 23 -9.26 -4.56 4.50
N GLU A 24 -10.10 -4.09 5.42
CA GLU A 24 -9.86 -2.81 6.12
C GLU A 24 -8.53 -2.80 6.89
N ARG A 25 -8.26 -3.84 7.68
CA ARG A 25 -7.02 -3.93 8.47
C ARG A 25 -5.79 -3.97 7.58
N VAL A 26 -5.83 -4.75 6.50
CA VAL A 26 -4.73 -4.85 5.54
C VAL A 26 -4.53 -3.53 4.82
N GLY A 27 -5.60 -2.92 4.29
CA GLY A 27 -5.55 -1.63 3.62
C GLY A 27 -4.98 -0.53 4.52
N LEU A 28 -5.47 -0.44 5.76
CA LEU A 28 -5.00 0.51 6.76
C LEU A 28 -3.55 0.28 7.15
N ALA A 29 -3.14 -0.97 7.37
CA ALA A 29 -1.75 -1.31 7.67
C ALA A 29 -0.82 -0.93 6.50
N LEU A 30 -1.25 -1.16 5.26
CA LEU A 30 -0.49 -0.84 4.07
C LEU A 30 -0.32 0.68 3.92
N VAL A 31 -1.40 1.46 4.09
CA VAL A 31 -1.33 2.93 4.11
C VAL A 31 -0.43 3.42 5.23
N ALA A 32 -0.61 2.93 6.46
CA ALA A 32 0.19 3.34 7.62
C ALA A 32 1.69 3.05 7.44
N ALA A 33 2.04 1.97 6.76
CA ALA A 33 3.43 1.62 6.48
C ALA A 33 4.04 2.40 5.32
N THR A 34 3.26 2.69 4.28
CA THR A 34 3.78 3.24 3.01
C THR A 34 3.68 4.75 2.92
N LEU A 35 2.66 5.38 3.51
CA LEU A 35 2.47 6.82 3.50
C LEU A 35 3.66 7.59 4.12
N PRO A 36 4.21 7.20 5.29
CA PRO A 36 5.35 7.91 5.87
C PRO A 36 6.60 7.83 4.97
N VAL A 37 6.78 6.71 4.28
CA VAL A 37 7.91 6.50 3.35
C VAL A 37 7.74 7.38 2.12
N ALA A 38 6.52 7.50 1.57
CA ALA A 38 6.23 8.38 0.45
C ALA A 38 6.48 9.86 0.80
N VAL A 39 6.02 10.30 1.99
CA VAL A 39 6.25 11.66 2.48
C VAL A 39 7.74 11.92 2.71
N GLY A 40 8.45 10.99 3.35
CA GLY A 40 9.89 11.14 3.62
C GLY A 40 10.75 11.18 2.36
N THR A 41 10.43 10.33 1.37
CA THR A 41 11.13 10.35 0.07
C THR A 41 10.82 11.61 -0.71
N PHE A 42 9.58 12.09 -0.73
CA PHE A 42 9.25 13.36 -1.35
C PHE A 42 9.98 14.55 -0.69
N ALA A 43 10.01 14.59 0.64
CA ALA A 43 10.77 15.61 1.37
C ALA A 43 12.27 15.58 1.03
N GLY A 44 12.84 14.38 0.89
CA GLY A 44 14.21 14.20 0.41
C GLY A 44 14.43 14.73 -1.01
N MET A 45 13.47 14.51 -1.92
CA MET A 45 13.52 15.08 -3.27
C MET A 45 13.46 16.61 -3.26
N VAL A 46 12.63 17.21 -2.40
CA VAL A 46 12.56 18.67 -2.22
C VAL A 46 13.90 19.24 -1.74
N LEU A 47 14.54 18.59 -0.76
CA LEU A 47 15.85 19.02 -0.26
C LEU A 47 16.95 18.91 -1.33
N MET A 48 16.93 17.85 -2.15
CA MET A 48 17.90 17.63 -3.23
C MET A 48 17.69 18.58 -4.42
N ALA A 49 16.43 18.85 -4.78
CA ALA A 49 16.10 19.69 -5.93
C ALA A 49 16.20 21.20 -5.63
N GLY A 50 16.29 21.59 -4.35
CA GLY A 50 16.41 22.98 -3.91
C GLY A 50 15.15 23.83 -4.12
N SER A 51 14.08 23.26 -4.68
CA SER A 51 12.79 23.92 -4.85
C SER A 51 11.65 22.92 -4.96
N LEU A 52 10.45 23.34 -4.52
CA LEU A 52 9.23 22.56 -4.63
C LEU A 52 8.83 22.23 -6.08
N PRO A 53 8.85 23.18 -7.04
CA PRO A 53 8.50 22.92 -8.43
C PRO A 53 9.38 21.84 -9.08
N ALA A 54 10.70 21.94 -8.89
CA ALA A 54 11.65 20.95 -9.43
C ALA A 54 11.46 19.57 -8.80
N ALA A 55 11.08 19.50 -7.52
CA ALA A 55 10.76 18.25 -6.85
C ALA A 55 9.45 17.63 -7.36
N THR A 56 8.43 18.43 -7.66
CA THR A 56 7.21 17.93 -8.31
C THR A 56 7.46 17.42 -9.71
N ASP A 57 8.30 18.08 -10.51
CA ASP A 57 8.68 17.59 -11.84
C ASP A 57 9.45 16.28 -11.74
N ALA A 58 10.38 16.16 -10.77
CA ALA A 58 11.11 14.93 -10.50
C ALA A 58 10.17 13.80 -10.04
N ALA A 59 9.20 14.09 -9.17
CA ALA A 59 8.20 13.11 -8.74
C ALA A 59 7.27 12.67 -9.88
N ALA A 60 6.89 13.58 -10.78
CA ALA A 60 6.10 13.25 -11.96
C ALA A 60 6.90 12.40 -12.95
N ALA A 61 8.18 12.70 -13.14
CA ALA A 61 9.10 11.87 -13.90
C ALA A 61 9.25 10.48 -13.26
N ALA A 62 9.38 10.39 -11.94
CA ALA A 62 9.47 9.13 -11.20
C ALA A 62 8.24 8.24 -11.39
N MET A 63 7.05 8.85 -11.41
CA MET A 63 5.79 8.13 -11.63
C MET A 63 5.57 7.73 -13.10
N SER A 64 6.18 8.44 -14.04
CA SER A 64 6.00 8.23 -15.48
C SER A 64 7.17 7.46 -16.14
N GLY A 65 8.28 7.32 -15.43
CA GLY A 65 9.51 6.70 -15.92
C GLY A 65 9.45 5.18 -15.93
N LEU A 66 10.28 4.56 -16.78
CA LEU A 66 10.47 3.10 -16.75
C LEU A 66 11.15 2.71 -15.44
N LEU A 67 10.53 1.80 -14.69
CA LEU A 67 11.01 1.24 -13.41
C LEU A 67 12.47 0.74 -13.43
N THR A 68 12.99 0.40 -14.62
CA THR A 68 14.36 -0.12 -14.81
C THR A 68 15.43 0.98 -14.81
N THR A 69 15.05 2.24 -14.97
CA THR A 69 15.96 3.40 -15.11
C THR A 69 16.03 4.25 -13.83
N GLU A 70 15.08 4.04 -12.93
CA GLU A 70 14.89 4.82 -11.70
C GLU A 70 15.66 4.16 -10.55
N GLN A 71 16.67 4.84 -9.99
CA GLN A 71 17.55 4.28 -8.95
C GLN A 71 17.54 5.13 -7.68
N GLY A 72 17.46 4.48 -6.51
CA GLY A 72 17.52 5.13 -5.20
C GLY A 72 16.17 5.72 -4.74
N LEU A 73 16.14 7.02 -4.49
CA LEU A 73 15.04 7.71 -3.81
C LEU A 73 13.74 7.75 -4.63
N SER A 74 13.90 7.82 -5.95
CA SER A 74 12.82 7.87 -6.92
C SER A 74 12.03 6.55 -6.99
N TRP A 75 12.74 5.42 -6.94
CA TRP A 75 12.14 4.09 -6.86
C TRP A 75 11.40 3.88 -5.52
N LEU A 76 11.99 4.33 -4.40
CA LEU A 76 11.33 4.27 -3.09
C LEU A 76 10.06 5.12 -3.06
N PHE A 77 10.08 6.31 -3.65
CA PHE A 77 8.91 7.17 -3.80
C PHE A 77 7.83 6.49 -4.66
N TYR A 78 8.22 5.86 -5.77
CA TYR A 78 7.29 5.13 -6.63
C TYR A 78 6.59 3.97 -5.89
N VAL A 79 7.37 3.06 -5.28
CA VAL A 79 6.84 1.87 -4.62
C VAL A 79 5.99 2.24 -3.40
N SER A 80 6.40 3.24 -2.63
CA SER A 80 5.63 3.72 -1.47
C SER A 80 4.33 4.42 -1.89
N THR A 81 4.34 5.22 -2.95
CA THR A 81 3.12 5.84 -3.51
C THR A 81 2.17 4.77 -4.04
N LEU A 82 2.68 3.78 -4.77
CA LEU A 82 1.89 2.67 -5.29
C LEU A 82 1.30 1.82 -4.15
N GLY A 83 2.10 1.55 -3.12
CA GLY A 83 1.64 0.88 -1.90
C GLY A 83 0.54 1.69 -1.19
N THR A 84 0.70 3.00 -1.07
CA THR A 84 -0.32 3.86 -0.45
C THR A 84 -1.62 3.83 -1.24
N ALA A 85 -1.53 3.95 -2.57
CA ALA A 85 -2.68 3.90 -3.46
C ALA A 85 -3.40 2.55 -3.39
N LEU A 86 -2.65 1.45 -3.40
CA LEU A 86 -3.18 0.10 -3.26
C LEU A 86 -3.83 -0.11 -1.88
N GLY A 87 -3.19 0.36 -0.82
CA GLY A 87 -3.73 0.32 0.54
C GLY A 87 -5.05 1.08 0.65
N CYS A 88 -5.14 2.25 0.02
CA CYS A 88 -6.36 3.06 -0.03
C CYS A 88 -7.48 2.34 -0.80
N TRP A 89 -7.15 1.67 -1.92
CA TRP A 89 -8.09 0.83 -2.66
C TRP A 89 -8.61 -0.34 -1.83
N ILE A 90 -7.72 -1.07 -1.15
CA ILE A 90 -8.08 -2.22 -0.32
C ILE A 90 -8.93 -1.77 0.88
N LEU A 91 -8.56 -0.66 1.51
CA LEU A 91 -9.32 -0.05 2.60
C LEU A 91 -10.73 0.36 2.14
N GLY A 92 -10.83 1.03 1.00
CA GLY A 92 -12.11 1.43 0.41
C GLY A 92 -12.99 0.24 0.04
N LEU A 93 -12.40 -0.85 -0.47
CA LEU A 93 -13.12 -2.11 -0.69
C LEU A 93 -13.62 -2.73 0.61
N GLY A 94 -12.80 -2.73 1.67
CA GLY A 94 -13.20 -3.19 2.99
C GLY A 94 -14.42 -2.42 3.53
N LEU A 95 -14.35 -1.09 3.50
CA LEU A 95 -15.44 -0.20 3.92
C LEU A 95 -16.71 -0.38 3.07
N LEU A 96 -16.56 -0.62 1.76
CA LEU A 96 -17.69 -0.86 0.86
C LEU A 96 -18.39 -2.19 1.18
N LEU A 97 -17.61 -3.24 1.46
CA LEU A 97 -18.13 -4.55 1.83
C LEU A 97 -18.81 -4.52 3.20
N ASP A 98 -18.21 -3.85 4.18
CA ASP A 98 -18.79 -3.65 5.51
C ASP A 98 -20.13 -2.90 5.45
N GLY A 99 -20.22 -1.89 4.58
CA GLY A 99 -21.47 -1.15 4.33
C GLY A 99 -22.53 -1.89 3.51
N LEU A 100 -22.15 -2.96 2.79
CA LEU A 100 -23.06 -3.80 1.98
C LEU A 100 -23.64 -4.98 2.74
N ASP A 101 -23.01 -5.41 3.84
CA ASP A 101 -23.49 -6.45 4.77
C ASP A 101 -24.68 -5.96 5.66
N LEU A 102 -25.56 -5.13 5.10
CA LEU A 102 -26.85 -4.72 5.68
C LEU A 102 -27.91 -5.84 5.63
#